data_AF-A0A9W2XJL8-F1
#
_entry.id   AF-A0A9W2XJL8-F1
#
_cell.length_a   1.000
_cell.length_b   1.000
_cell.length_c   1.000
_cell.angle_alpha   90.00
_cell.angle_beta   90.00
_cell.angle_gamma   90.00
#
_symmetry.space_group_name_H-M   'P 1'
#
loop_
_entity.id
_entity.type
_entity.pdbx_description
1 polymer ?
#
loop_
_entity_poly.entity_id
_entity_poly.type
_entity_poly.pdbx_seq_one_letter_code
_entity_poly.pdbx_strand_id
1 'polypeptide(L)'
;MRIWFGVVPVFGRMDKRKNLRGTFLVLFIITFIVIFIFLTNVRTPRIFNLIPQPHGPVKPDLPEVSDQTITPLVNTKHLLVSAFMDQRVTGFDIRIIGIFRRDSIQSLYCIFLCLSSTLSSTTPTNILQHADNFGFSFTATDVMCQIPQSCDATHVTLLTQPDYVKDLKQKWLPIRNKVALKKEDEFEFDFTVCVSTLFGGYNNVLQFAQTLEMYRLLGVDRVVIYNTSCGPELNRLLHQGW
;
A
#
# COMPACT_ATOMS: atom_id res chain seq x y z
N MET A 1 20.13 -73.72 74.69
CA MET A 1 21.26 -74.61 74.38
C MET A 1 20.71 -75.98 73.96
N ARG A 2 21.36 -76.63 72.99
CA ARG A 2 20.97 -77.82 72.17
C ARG A 2 20.35 -77.42 70.82
N ILE A 3 21.13 -77.14 69.78
CA ILE A 3 22.04 -77.99 68.95
C ILE A 3 21.25 -78.90 67.99
N TRP A 4 21.09 -78.40 66.76
CA TRP A 4 21.56 -78.92 65.45
C TRP A 4 21.10 -80.28 64.88
N PHE A 5 21.23 -80.34 63.54
CA PHE A 5 21.09 -81.44 62.57
C PHE A 5 19.63 -81.88 62.29
N GLY A 6 19.09 -81.85 61.07
CA GLY A 6 19.71 -82.02 59.76
C GLY A 6 19.43 -83.45 59.27
N VAL A 7 18.60 -83.61 58.23
CA VAL A 7 18.51 -84.87 57.47
C VAL A 7 18.39 -84.52 55.99
N VAL A 8 19.37 -84.99 55.22
CA VAL A 8 19.32 -85.12 53.76
C VAL A 8 18.89 -86.56 53.47
N PRO A 9 18.10 -86.78 52.40
CA PRO A 9 18.55 -87.79 51.45
C PRO A 9 18.53 -87.29 50.00
N VAL A 10 19.31 -88.00 49.21
CA VAL A 10 19.85 -87.69 47.89
C VAL A 10 19.04 -88.41 46.81
N PHE A 11 19.24 -87.98 45.56
CA PHE A 11 19.30 -88.76 44.31
C PHE A 11 18.14 -88.67 43.29
N GLY A 12 18.52 -88.23 42.07
CA GLY A 12 17.93 -88.64 40.78
C GLY A 12 17.23 -87.52 39.98
N ARG A 13 17.90 -86.74 39.11
CA ARG A 13 18.03 -86.91 37.62
C ARG A 13 16.70 -87.13 36.88
N MET A 14 16.36 -86.51 35.74
CA MET A 14 17.15 -85.79 34.73
C MET A 14 16.23 -84.97 33.79
N ASP A 15 16.85 -83.91 33.26
CA ASP A 15 16.48 -82.86 32.32
C ASP A 15 15.70 -83.20 31.02
N LYS A 16 14.71 -82.37 30.66
CA LYS A 16 14.55 -81.75 29.31
C LYS A 16 13.36 -80.77 29.24
N ARG A 17 13.54 -79.51 29.65
CA ARG A 17 12.55 -78.43 29.40
C ARG A 17 13.21 -77.20 28.79
N LYS A 18 13.80 -77.34 27.60
CA LYS A 18 14.46 -76.22 26.89
C LYS A 18 13.96 -75.94 25.47
N ASN A 19 13.07 -76.75 24.90
CA ASN A 19 12.63 -76.55 23.50
C ASN A 19 11.26 -75.86 23.33
N LEU A 20 10.49 -75.64 24.41
CA LEU A 20 9.17 -75.00 24.30
C LEU A 20 9.24 -73.47 24.43
N ARG A 21 10.18 -72.94 25.23
CA ARG A 21 10.29 -71.48 25.50
C ARG A 21 10.81 -70.67 24.31
N GLY A 22 11.69 -71.25 23.49
CA GLY A 22 12.26 -70.56 22.32
C GLY A 22 11.22 -70.32 21.22
N THR A 23 10.38 -71.30 20.93
CA THR A 23 9.35 -71.21 19.89
C THR A 23 8.28 -70.18 20.22
N PHE A 24 7.86 -70.09 21.50
CA PHE A 24 6.90 -69.06 21.93
C PHE A 24 7.48 -67.64 21.84
N LEU A 25 8.77 -67.45 22.16
CA LEU A 25 9.44 -66.16 21.99
C LEU A 25 9.54 -65.74 20.52
N VAL A 26 9.86 -66.68 19.62
CA VAL A 26 9.93 -66.41 18.18
C VAL A 26 8.55 -66.05 17.62
N LEU A 27 7.51 -66.78 18.00
CA LEU A 27 6.13 -66.48 17.57
C LEU A 27 5.67 -65.10 18.06
N PHE A 28 6.05 -64.70 19.29
CA PHE A 28 5.71 -63.39 19.83
C PHE A 28 6.44 -62.25 19.13
N ILE A 29 7.69 -62.46 18.71
CA ILE A 29 8.43 -61.46 17.92
C ILE A 29 7.83 -61.32 16.52
N ILE A 30 7.45 -62.44 15.88
CA ILE A 30 6.82 -62.41 14.55
C ILE A 30 5.47 -61.69 14.59
N THR A 31 4.62 -61.97 15.58
CA THR A 31 3.34 -61.25 15.72
C THR A 31 3.54 -59.77 15.98
N PHE A 32 4.53 -59.39 16.80
CA PHE A 32 4.85 -57.99 17.06
C PHE A 32 5.35 -57.26 15.80
N ILE A 33 6.19 -57.93 14.98
CA ILE A 33 6.66 -57.39 13.69
C ILE A 33 5.50 -57.25 12.72
N VAL A 34 4.60 -58.23 12.62
CA VAL A 34 3.42 -58.15 11.75
C VAL A 34 2.49 -57.02 12.19
N ILE A 35 2.26 -56.85 13.51
CA ILE A 35 1.46 -55.74 14.05
C ILE A 35 2.14 -54.40 13.78
N PHE A 36 3.47 -54.29 13.93
CA PHE A 36 4.21 -53.06 13.64
C PHE A 36 4.17 -52.72 12.14
N ILE A 37 4.30 -53.72 11.26
CA ILE A 37 4.12 -53.57 9.81
C ILE A 37 2.69 -53.17 9.48
N PHE A 38 1.68 -53.71 10.18
CA PHE A 38 0.29 -53.32 9.99
C PHE A 38 0.03 -51.89 10.48
N LEU A 39 0.56 -51.49 11.64
CA LEU A 39 0.44 -50.12 12.16
C LEU A 39 1.19 -49.10 11.29
N THR A 40 2.29 -49.49 10.64
CA THR A 40 3.03 -48.62 9.71
C THR A 40 2.48 -48.62 8.28
N ASN A 41 1.85 -49.72 7.82
CA ASN A 41 1.15 -49.81 6.53
C ASN A 41 -0.31 -49.35 6.58
N VAL A 42 -0.93 -49.22 7.77
CA VAL A 42 -2.10 -48.35 7.99
C VAL A 42 -1.61 -46.91 8.01
N ARG A 43 -0.89 -46.55 6.94
CA ARG A 43 -0.81 -45.19 6.46
C ARG A 43 -2.24 -44.88 6.07
N THR A 44 -2.90 -44.09 6.91
CA THR A 44 -4.09 -43.34 6.50
C THR A 44 -3.88 -42.91 5.05
N PRO A 45 -4.82 -43.22 4.13
CA PRO A 45 -4.68 -42.75 2.78
C PRO A 45 -4.50 -41.23 2.90
N ARG A 46 -3.36 -40.72 2.47
CA ARG A 46 -3.10 -39.27 2.43
C ARG A 46 -3.99 -38.67 1.34
N ILE A 47 -5.30 -38.72 1.54
CA ILE A 47 -6.31 -37.91 0.86
C ILE A 47 -6.54 -36.67 1.74
N PHE A 48 -5.43 -36.00 2.11
CA PHE A 48 -5.46 -34.72 2.82
C PHE A 48 -4.56 -33.67 2.15
N ASN A 49 -4.00 -33.96 0.97
CA ASN A 49 -3.19 -32.99 0.22
C ASN A 49 -3.82 -32.60 -1.13
N LEU A 50 -5.11 -32.85 -1.35
CA LEU A 50 -5.87 -32.39 -2.51
C LEU A 50 -7.14 -31.61 -2.14
N ILE A 51 -7.24 -31.17 -0.88
CA ILE A 51 -8.08 -30.03 -0.56
C ILE A 51 -7.17 -28.84 -0.85
N PRO A 52 -7.38 -28.06 -1.93
CA PRO A 52 -6.79 -26.73 -1.94
C PRO A 52 -7.27 -26.11 -0.64
N GLN A 53 -6.36 -25.68 0.23
CA GLN A 53 -6.78 -24.86 1.36
C GLN A 53 -7.77 -23.86 0.78
N PRO A 54 -8.99 -23.71 1.35
CA PRO A 54 -9.78 -22.55 0.99
C PRO A 54 -8.81 -21.42 1.26
N HIS A 55 -8.34 -20.79 0.18
CA HIS A 55 -7.61 -19.56 0.31
C HIS A 55 -8.64 -18.71 1.03
N GLY A 56 -8.49 -18.57 2.34
CA GLY A 56 -9.26 -17.60 3.11
C GLY A 56 -9.16 -16.32 2.28
N PRO A 57 -10.26 -15.55 2.15
CA PRO A 57 -10.36 -14.46 1.20
C PRO A 57 -9.02 -13.74 1.21
N VAL A 58 -8.29 -13.83 0.07
CA VAL A 58 -6.93 -13.30 -0.04
C VAL A 58 -7.02 -11.91 0.54
N LYS A 59 -6.48 -11.72 1.75
CA LYS A 59 -6.48 -10.40 2.36
C LYS A 59 -5.71 -9.59 1.34
N PRO A 60 -6.33 -8.60 0.67
CA PRO A 60 -5.61 -7.84 -0.34
C PRO A 60 -4.34 -7.35 0.35
N ASP A 61 -3.18 -7.69 -0.21
CA ASP A 61 -1.94 -7.11 0.28
C ASP A 61 -2.18 -5.61 0.31
N LEU A 62 -1.89 -5.00 1.46
CA LEU A 62 -2.22 -3.60 1.68
C LEU A 62 -1.56 -2.81 0.55
N PRO A 63 -2.31 -1.98 -0.19
CA PRO A 63 -1.78 -1.28 -1.35
C PRO A 63 -0.53 -0.48 -1.00
N GLU A 64 0.52 -0.57 -1.82
CA GLU A 64 1.76 0.19 -1.61
C GLU A 64 1.44 1.69 -1.74
N VAL A 65 1.44 2.39 -0.61
CA VAL A 65 1.19 3.83 -0.57
C VAL A 65 2.46 4.56 -0.96
N SER A 66 2.33 5.58 -1.82
CA SER A 66 3.49 6.40 -2.18
C SER A 66 4.01 7.15 -0.96
N ASP A 67 5.25 6.86 -0.61
CA ASP A 67 6.09 7.56 0.37
C ASP A 67 6.80 8.79 -0.22
N GLN A 68 6.82 8.90 -1.55
CA GLN A 68 7.50 9.95 -2.30
C GLN A 68 6.59 11.13 -2.62
N THR A 69 7.18 12.31 -2.80
CA THR A 69 6.50 13.55 -3.23
C THR A 69 6.04 13.51 -4.69
N ILE A 70 6.70 12.70 -5.52
CA ILE A 70 6.38 12.50 -6.93
C ILE A 70 6.35 11.00 -7.20
N THR A 71 5.20 10.50 -7.66
CA THR A 71 4.91 9.09 -7.86
C THR A 71 4.84 8.79 -9.36
N PRO A 72 5.67 7.88 -9.90
CA PRO A 72 5.55 7.50 -11.30
C PRO A 72 4.26 6.73 -11.57
N LEU A 73 3.56 7.07 -12.66
CA LEU A 73 2.45 6.26 -13.15
C LEU A 73 3.01 5.13 -14.01
N VAL A 74 2.91 3.90 -13.50
CA VAL A 74 3.54 2.70 -14.08
C VAL A 74 3.16 2.53 -15.55
N ASN A 75 4.15 2.13 -16.37
CA ASN A 75 4.03 1.95 -17.82
C ASN A 75 3.68 3.23 -18.61
N THR A 76 3.90 4.40 -18.01
CA THR A 76 3.73 5.68 -18.69
C THR A 76 4.92 6.60 -18.44
N LYS A 77 4.91 7.77 -19.08
CA LYS A 77 5.85 8.87 -18.78
C LYS A 77 5.24 9.89 -17.82
N HIS A 78 4.07 9.61 -17.26
CA HIS A 78 3.37 10.54 -16.39
C HIS A 78 3.79 10.36 -14.93
N LEU A 79 3.78 11.46 -14.20
CA LEU A 79 4.07 11.50 -12.78
C LEU A 79 2.87 12.07 -12.05
N LEU A 80 2.59 11.57 -10.86
CA LEU A 80 1.54 12.04 -9.98
C LEU A 80 2.18 12.73 -8.78
N VAL A 81 1.57 13.80 -8.29
CA VAL A 81 2.10 14.59 -7.18
C VAL A 81 1.24 14.38 -5.93
N SER A 82 -0.07 14.56 -6.06
CA SER A 82 -0.99 14.46 -4.91
C SER A 82 -2.44 14.39 -5.35
N ALA A 83 -3.32 13.94 -4.46
CA ALA A 83 -4.76 13.84 -4.66
C ALA A 83 -5.52 14.55 -3.54
N PHE A 84 -6.57 15.30 -3.89
CA PHE A 84 -7.38 16.07 -2.95
C PHE A 84 -8.86 15.95 -3.25
N MET A 85 -9.69 16.06 -2.21
CA MET A 85 -11.12 16.32 -2.38
C MET A 85 -11.30 17.72 -3.00
N ASP A 86 -12.05 17.80 -4.10
CA ASP A 86 -12.32 19.04 -4.83
C ASP A 86 -13.81 19.18 -5.14
N GLN A 87 -14.50 19.91 -4.28
CA GLN A 87 -15.95 20.15 -4.39
C GLN A 87 -16.30 21.34 -5.30
N ARG A 88 -15.32 22.00 -5.91
CA ARG A 88 -15.55 23.20 -6.74
C ARG A 88 -16.16 22.85 -8.10
N VAL A 89 -16.01 21.61 -8.56
CA VAL A 89 -16.48 21.14 -9.87
C VAL A 89 -17.57 20.10 -9.68
N THR A 90 -18.79 20.44 -10.08
CA THR A 90 -19.92 19.49 -10.00
C THR A 90 -19.65 18.24 -10.84
N GLY A 91 -19.89 17.07 -10.26
CA GLY A 91 -19.71 15.77 -10.93
C GLY A 91 -18.32 15.15 -10.78
N PHE A 92 -17.37 15.84 -10.16
CA PHE A 92 -16.07 15.29 -9.80
C PHE A 92 -15.80 15.53 -8.32
N ASP A 93 -15.31 14.51 -7.63
CA ASP A 93 -15.07 14.57 -6.19
C ASP A 93 -13.58 14.74 -5.88
N ILE A 94 -12.70 14.19 -6.73
CA ILE A 94 -11.25 14.15 -6.49
C ILE A 94 -10.51 14.83 -7.64
N ARG A 95 -9.54 15.69 -7.30
CA ARG A 95 -8.53 16.21 -8.21
C ARG A 95 -7.17 15.59 -7.89
N ILE A 96 -6.58 14.93 -8.87
CA ILE A 96 -5.19 14.47 -8.81
C ILE A 96 -4.32 15.45 -9.60
N ILE A 97 -3.32 16.03 -8.96
CA ILE A 97 -2.32 16.87 -9.60
C ILE A 97 -1.19 15.97 -10.11
N GLY A 98 -0.84 16.10 -11.38
CA GLY A 98 0.23 15.35 -12.03
C GLY A 98 1.09 16.19 -12.97
N ILE A 99 2.20 15.60 -13.41
CA ILE A 99 3.11 16.13 -14.43
C ILE A 99 3.09 15.17 -15.60
N PHE A 100 2.45 15.58 -16.69
CA PHE A 100 2.17 14.69 -17.82
C PHE A 100 2.96 15.09 -19.05
N ARG A 101 3.52 14.11 -19.74
CA ARG A 101 4.11 14.32 -21.05
C ARG A 101 3.00 14.58 -22.08
N ARG A 102 3.03 15.74 -22.73
CA ARG A 102 1.91 16.27 -23.54
C ARG A 102 1.58 15.46 -24.79
N ASP A 103 2.59 14.85 -25.42
CA ASP A 103 2.46 14.11 -26.68
C ASP A 103 2.01 12.64 -26.51
N SER A 104 1.84 12.16 -25.27
CA SER A 104 1.57 10.75 -24.99
C SER A 104 0.47 10.51 -23.96
N ILE A 105 -0.48 11.44 -23.82
CA ILE A 105 -1.58 11.31 -22.86
C ILE A 105 -2.63 10.34 -23.41
N GLN A 106 -2.80 9.22 -22.71
CA GLN A 106 -3.86 8.25 -22.97
C GLN A 106 -5.07 8.46 -22.06
N SER A 107 -6.18 7.77 -22.35
CA SER A 107 -7.30 7.65 -21.42
C SER A 107 -6.84 6.97 -20.13
N LEU A 108 -7.24 7.54 -18.99
CA LEU A 108 -6.97 7.00 -17.67
C LEU A 108 -8.27 6.73 -16.93
N TYR A 109 -8.19 5.86 -15.93
CA TYR A 109 -9.30 5.45 -15.09
C TYR A 109 -8.89 5.54 -13.62
N CYS A 110 -9.74 6.11 -12.78
CA CYS A 110 -9.50 6.13 -11.35
C CYS A 110 -10.00 4.83 -10.73
N ILE A 111 -9.21 4.31 -9.81
CA ILE A 111 -9.62 3.25 -8.91
C ILE A 111 -9.33 3.70 -7.48
N PHE A 112 -10.31 3.49 -6.61
CA PHE A 112 -10.25 3.92 -5.22
C PHE A 112 -10.16 2.73 -4.28
N LEU A 113 -9.37 2.92 -3.22
CA LEU A 113 -9.40 2.07 -2.04
C LEU A 113 -10.40 2.66 -1.05
N CYS A 114 -11.52 1.97 -0.86
CA CYS A 114 -12.56 2.41 0.07
C CYS A 114 -12.19 2.03 1.52
N LEU A 115 -12.75 2.72 2.51
CA LEU A 115 -12.51 2.49 3.95
C LEU A 115 -12.76 1.03 4.38
N SER A 116 -13.70 0.35 3.72
CA SER A 116 -13.98 -1.09 3.85
C SER A 116 -12.84 -2.01 3.39
N SER A 117 -11.68 -1.46 3.01
CA SER A 117 -10.55 -2.17 2.38
C SER A 117 -10.94 -2.88 1.08
N THR A 118 -11.99 -2.41 0.42
CA THR A 118 -12.45 -2.92 -0.87
C THR A 118 -12.02 -1.97 -1.98
N LEU A 119 -11.69 -2.54 -3.13
CA LEU A 119 -11.47 -1.79 -4.35
C LEU A 119 -12.82 -1.43 -4.96
N SER A 120 -12.92 -0.20 -5.44
CA SER A 120 -14.07 0.27 -6.21
C SER A 120 -14.00 -0.20 -7.67
N SER A 121 -15.13 -0.11 -8.39
CA SER A 121 -15.13 -0.15 -9.85
C SER A 121 -14.33 1.01 -10.42
N THR A 122 -13.71 0.80 -11.58
CA THR A 122 -12.99 1.88 -12.26
C THR A 122 -13.95 2.98 -12.71
N THR A 123 -13.55 4.25 -12.56
CA THR A 123 -14.30 5.40 -13.07
C THR A 123 -13.51 6.13 -14.15
N PRO A 124 -14.16 6.61 -15.23
CA PRO A 124 -13.48 7.39 -16.25
C PRO A 124 -12.97 8.70 -15.67
N THR A 125 -11.89 9.21 -16.25
CA THR A 125 -11.29 10.48 -15.83
C THR A 125 -11.54 11.61 -16.81
N ASN A 126 -11.54 12.83 -16.30
CA ASN A 126 -11.41 14.02 -17.13
C ASN A 126 -10.01 14.63 -16.91
N ILE A 127 -9.21 14.67 -17.97
CA ILE A 127 -7.82 15.11 -17.94
C ILE A 127 -7.73 16.55 -18.44
N LEU A 128 -7.33 17.46 -17.56
CA LEU A 128 -7.22 18.89 -17.82
C LEU A 128 -5.74 19.30 -17.81
N GLN A 129 -5.18 19.47 -19.00
CA GLN A 129 -3.82 19.99 -19.15
C GLN A 129 -3.78 21.49 -18.92
N HIS A 130 -2.81 21.96 -18.14
CA HIS A 130 -2.61 23.39 -17.94
C HIS A 130 -2.05 24.02 -19.23
N ALA A 131 -2.64 25.15 -19.63
CA ALA A 131 -2.25 25.88 -20.84
C ALA A 131 -0.86 26.52 -20.71
N ASP A 132 -0.47 26.91 -19.49
CA ASP A 132 0.79 27.59 -19.16
C ASP A 132 1.97 26.61 -19.09
N ASN A 133 2.21 25.90 -20.20
CA ASN A 133 3.28 24.91 -20.32
C ASN A 133 4.56 25.46 -20.96
N PHE A 134 4.55 26.71 -21.45
CA PHE A 134 5.71 27.41 -22.02
C PHE A 134 6.50 26.61 -23.08
N GLY A 135 5.83 25.71 -23.81
CA GLY A 135 6.48 24.86 -24.82
C GLY A 135 7.21 23.63 -24.28
N PHE A 136 7.26 23.40 -22.96
CA PHE A 136 7.92 22.21 -22.38
C PHE A 136 7.19 20.91 -22.71
N SER A 137 7.91 19.79 -22.88
CA SER A 137 7.29 18.50 -23.23
C SER A 137 6.39 17.93 -22.13
N PHE A 138 6.52 18.43 -20.90
CA PHE A 138 5.70 18.06 -19.75
C PHE A 138 4.90 19.27 -19.27
N THR A 139 3.69 19.03 -18.80
CA THR A 139 2.82 20.08 -18.23
C THR A 139 2.16 19.62 -16.94
N ALA A 140 1.84 20.58 -16.08
CA ALA A 140 0.93 20.37 -14.97
C ALA A 140 -0.43 19.92 -15.53
N THR A 141 -0.99 18.87 -14.95
CA THR A 141 -2.23 18.27 -15.42
C THR A 141 -3.07 17.87 -14.23
N ASP A 142 -4.34 18.26 -14.27
CA ASP A 142 -5.32 17.82 -13.30
C ASP A 142 -6.09 16.64 -13.87
N VAL A 143 -6.14 15.54 -13.12
CA VAL A 143 -6.98 14.39 -13.43
C VAL A 143 -8.15 14.41 -12.47
N MET A 144 -9.34 14.66 -13.00
CA MET A 144 -10.57 14.72 -12.22
C MET A 144 -11.20 13.33 -12.19
N CYS A 145 -11.49 12.84 -10.99
CA CYS A 145 -12.17 11.56 -10.77
C CYS A 145 -13.50 11.79 -10.05
N GLN A 146 -14.49 10.97 -10.38
CA GLN A 146 -15.71 10.83 -9.61
C GLN A 146 -15.62 9.59 -8.71
N ILE A 147 -15.99 9.74 -7.44
CA ILE A 147 -16.06 8.62 -6.49
C ILE A 147 -17.38 7.86 -6.73
N PRO A 148 -17.36 6.53 -6.82
CA PRO A 148 -18.58 5.72 -6.89
C PRO A 148 -19.47 5.87 -5.65
N GLN A 149 -20.79 5.84 -5.83
CA GLN A 149 -21.80 6.12 -4.79
C GLN A 149 -21.68 5.31 -3.48
N SER A 150 -20.97 4.18 -3.48
CA SER A 150 -20.79 3.29 -2.32
C SER A 150 -19.36 3.24 -1.76
N CYS A 151 -18.49 4.18 -2.15
CA CYS A 151 -17.09 4.18 -1.73
C CYS A 151 -16.74 5.41 -0.87
N ASP A 152 -16.43 5.20 0.41
CA ASP A 152 -15.64 6.19 1.17
C ASP A 152 -14.16 6.04 0.81
N ALA A 153 -13.75 6.73 -0.25
CA ALA A 153 -12.43 6.57 -0.87
C ALA A 153 -11.31 7.16 0.00
N THR A 154 -10.40 6.33 0.52
CA THR A 154 -9.23 6.76 1.32
C THR A 154 -8.01 7.08 0.46
N HIS A 155 -7.78 6.28 -0.58
CA HIS A 155 -6.69 6.41 -1.52
C HIS A 155 -7.21 6.27 -2.94
N VAL A 156 -6.45 6.82 -3.88
CA VAL A 156 -6.73 6.73 -5.31
C VAL A 156 -5.45 6.37 -6.07
N THR A 157 -5.60 5.64 -7.16
CA THR A 157 -4.56 5.52 -8.18
C THR A 157 -5.18 5.55 -9.58
N LEU A 158 -4.33 5.64 -10.60
CA LEU A 158 -4.72 5.71 -12.00
C LEU A 158 -4.31 4.44 -12.75
N LEU A 159 -5.20 3.99 -13.62
CA LEU A 159 -4.97 2.87 -14.53
C LEU A 159 -5.07 3.33 -15.97
N THR A 160 -4.30 2.72 -16.85
CA THR A 160 -4.35 2.96 -18.30
C THR A 160 -5.40 2.10 -19.01
N GLN A 161 -5.93 1.09 -18.32
CA GLN A 161 -6.97 0.18 -18.80
C GLN A 161 -8.01 -0.03 -17.69
N PRO A 162 -9.31 -0.07 -18.02
CA PRO A 162 -10.35 -0.33 -17.03
C PRO A 162 -10.29 -1.78 -16.56
N ASP A 163 -10.66 -2.01 -15.30
CA ASP A 163 -10.87 -3.32 -14.67
C ASP A 163 -9.71 -4.32 -14.73
N TYR A 164 -8.52 -3.89 -15.16
CA TYR A 164 -7.27 -4.64 -15.06
C TYR A 164 -6.68 -4.49 -13.65
N VAL A 165 -7.24 -5.23 -12.70
CA VAL A 165 -6.86 -5.20 -11.27
C VAL A 165 -5.81 -6.27 -10.93
N LYS A 166 -5.65 -7.29 -11.79
CA LYS A 166 -4.63 -8.32 -11.61
C LYS A 166 -3.25 -7.67 -11.83
N ASP A 167 -2.43 -7.64 -10.78
CA ASP A 167 -1.08 -7.06 -10.74
C ASP A 167 -1.03 -5.54 -10.63
N LEU A 168 -1.84 -4.95 -9.73
CA LEU A 168 -1.75 -3.53 -9.38
C LEU A 168 -0.41 -3.21 -8.68
N LYS A 169 0.67 -3.05 -9.45
CA LYS A 169 1.97 -2.51 -8.99
C LYS A 169 1.94 -0.99 -8.82
N GLN A 170 0.75 -0.42 -8.80
CA GLN A 170 0.55 1.00 -8.77
C GLN A 170 0.72 1.49 -7.35
N LYS A 171 1.49 2.56 -7.20
CA LYS A 171 1.54 3.29 -5.95
C LYS A 171 0.24 4.07 -5.77
N TRP A 172 -0.23 4.10 -4.53
CA TRP A 172 -1.49 4.73 -4.15
C TRP A 172 -1.26 6.11 -3.54
N LEU A 173 -2.06 7.08 -3.94
CA LEU A 173 -2.04 8.42 -3.38
C LEU A 173 -3.08 8.54 -2.27
N PRO A 174 -2.70 8.99 -1.06
CA PRO A 174 -3.69 9.32 -0.04
C PRO A 174 -4.52 10.52 -0.49
N ILE A 175 -5.84 10.43 -0.33
CA ILE A 175 -6.75 11.55 -0.61
C ILE A 175 -6.68 12.53 0.56
N ARG A 176 -6.19 13.74 0.28
CA ARG A 176 -6.01 14.81 1.26
C ARG A 176 -7.20 15.76 1.28
N ASN A 177 -7.22 16.62 2.30
CA ASN A 177 -8.26 17.65 2.51
C ASN A 177 -9.69 17.09 2.47
N LYS A 178 -9.87 15.86 2.98
CA LYS A 178 -11.20 15.37 3.31
C LYS A 178 -11.68 16.21 4.48
N VAL A 179 -12.72 17.01 4.27
CA VAL A 179 -13.34 17.82 5.30
C VAL A 179 -13.80 16.87 6.42
N ALA A 180 -13.01 16.74 7.49
CA ALA A 180 -13.64 16.59 8.79
C ALA A 180 -14.44 17.87 8.98
N LEU A 181 -15.69 17.77 9.39
CA LEU A 181 -16.57 18.88 9.77
C LEU A 181 -15.88 19.72 10.86
N LYS A 182 -14.85 20.48 10.50
CA LYS A 182 -14.28 21.52 11.33
C LYS A 182 -15.37 22.58 11.36
N LYS A 183 -15.87 22.85 12.56
CA LYS A 183 -16.80 23.94 12.82
C LYS A 183 -16.24 25.18 12.12
N GLU A 184 -17.07 25.84 11.33
CA GLU A 184 -16.73 27.06 10.58
C GLU A 184 -16.20 28.18 11.50
N ASP A 185 -16.38 28.06 12.82
CA ASP A 185 -16.06 29.05 13.84
C ASP A 185 -14.57 29.13 14.25
N GLU A 186 -13.68 28.30 13.71
CA GLU A 186 -12.24 28.26 14.08
C GLU A 186 -11.30 28.32 12.85
N PHE A 187 -11.60 29.22 11.90
CA PHE A 187 -10.82 29.39 10.67
C PHE A 187 -9.56 30.26 10.88
N GLU A 188 -8.65 29.85 11.76
CA GLU A 188 -7.32 30.44 11.91
C GLU A 188 -6.33 29.65 11.04
N PHE A 189 -5.99 30.15 9.86
CA PHE A 189 -5.01 29.51 8.99
C PHE A 189 -3.77 30.38 8.83
N ASP A 190 -2.63 29.85 9.26
CA ASP A 190 -1.30 30.30 8.82
C ASP A 190 -1.08 29.82 7.38
N PHE A 191 -1.68 30.51 6.40
CA PHE A 191 -1.54 30.10 5.01
C PHE A 191 -0.35 30.78 4.35
N THR A 192 0.46 29.97 3.67
CA THR A 192 1.65 30.41 2.93
C THR A 192 1.30 30.52 1.44
N VAL A 193 1.69 31.64 0.82
CA VAL A 193 1.60 31.79 -0.63
C VAL A 193 2.95 31.46 -1.28
N CYS A 194 2.94 30.49 -2.19
CA CYS A 194 4.10 30.17 -3.01
C CYS A 194 3.96 30.84 -4.38
N VAL A 195 4.81 31.82 -4.66
CA VAL A 195 4.88 32.48 -5.97
C VAL A 195 5.85 31.70 -6.85
N SER A 196 5.33 31.23 -8.00
CA SER A 196 6.11 30.52 -9.02
C SER A 196 7.32 31.31 -9.51
N THR A 197 8.19 30.62 -10.26
CA THR A 197 9.51 31.10 -10.66
C THR A 197 9.48 32.50 -11.27
N LEU A 198 10.10 33.49 -10.61
CA LEU A 198 10.47 34.75 -11.27
C LEU A 198 11.50 34.43 -12.35
N PHE A 199 11.18 34.78 -13.60
CA PHE A 199 12.02 34.49 -14.76
C PHE A 199 12.04 35.66 -15.75
N GLY A 200 12.98 35.61 -16.69
CA GLY A 200 13.03 36.54 -17.83
C GLY A 200 13.44 37.96 -17.45
N GLY A 201 14.06 38.16 -16.28
CA GLY A 201 14.46 39.49 -15.83
C GLY A 201 13.28 40.37 -15.43
N TYR A 202 12.17 39.77 -14.97
CA TYR A 202 11.01 40.51 -14.48
C TYR A 202 11.43 41.54 -13.43
N ASN A 203 10.99 42.79 -13.60
CA ASN A 203 11.52 43.93 -12.86
C ASN A 203 10.46 45.00 -12.53
N ASN A 204 9.17 44.68 -12.64
CA ASN A 204 8.11 45.61 -12.25
C ASN A 204 7.95 45.59 -10.72
N VAL A 205 8.80 46.36 -10.05
CA VAL A 205 8.88 46.43 -8.59
C VAL A 205 7.57 46.89 -7.97
N LEU A 206 6.90 47.87 -8.57
CA LEU A 206 5.66 48.43 -8.03
C LEU A 206 4.54 47.38 -8.02
N GLN A 207 4.34 46.69 -9.14
CA GLN A 207 3.33 45.63 -9.23
C GLN A 207 3.62 44.48 -8.26
N PHE A 208 4.90 44.15 -8.09
CA PHE A 208 5.31 43.11 -7.16
C PHE A 208 5.03 43.50 -5.70
N ALA A 209 5.45 44.71 -5.29
CA ALA A 209 5.20 45.23 -3.94
C ALA A 209 3.70 45.34 -3.62
N GLN A 210 2.89 45.81 -4.57
CA GLN A 210 1.43 45.87 -4.42
C GLN A 210 0.82 44.47 -4.21
N THR A 211 1.35 43.46 -4.88
CA THR A 211 0.88 42.08 -4.72
C THR A 211 1.24 41.53 -3.34
N LEU A 212 2.44 41.83 -2.82
CA LEU A 212 2.84 41.45 -1.46
C LEU A 212 1.98 42.13 -0.39
N GLU A 213 1.66 43.41 -0.56
CA GLU A 213 0.75 44.12 0.35
C GLU A 213 -0.67 43.52 0.32
N MET A 214 -1.15 43.16 -0.87
CA MET A 214 -2.44 42.47 -1.00
C MET A 214 -2.42 41.13 -0.24
N TYR A 215 -1.36 40.33 -0.36
CA TYR A 215 -1.21 39.09 0.41
C TYR A 215 -1.23 39.34 1.92
N ARG A 216 -0.51 40.35 2.39
CA ARG A 216 -0.52 40.75 3.80
C ARG A 216 -1.94 41.12 4.28
N LEU A 217 -2.67 41.92 3.50
CA LEU A 217 -4.06 42.31 3.82
C LEU A 217 -5.03 41.12 3.84
N LEU A 218 -4.76 40.08 3.05
CA LEU A 218 -5.53 38.84 3.03
C LEU A 218 -5.17 37.88 4.18
N GLY A 219 -4.22 38.27 5.05
CA GLY A 219 -3.81 37.46 6.20
C GLY A 219 -2.81 36.36 5.84
N VAL A 220 -2.06 36.49 4.74
CA VAL A 220 -0.95 35.58 4.41
C VAL A 220 0.16 35.74 5.45
N ASP A 221 0.51 34.64 6.13
CA ASP A 221 1.58 34.63 7.13
C ASP A 221 2.97 34.65 6.46
N ARG A 222 3.12 33.87 5.38
CA ARG A 222 4.40 33.71 4.68
C ARG A 222 4.24 33.77 3.17
N VAL A 223 5.17 34.44 2.50
CA VAL A 223 5.30 34.40 1.05
C VAL A 223 6.65 33.77 0.69
N VAL A 224 6.61 32.70 -0.10
CA VAL A 224 7.81 32.04 -0.63
C VAL A 224 7.91 32.34 -2.11
N ILE A 225 9.06 32.87 -2.54
CA ILE A 225 9.29 33.28 -3.93
C ILE A 225 10.41 32.43 -4.49
N TYR A 226 10.12 31.66 -5.54
CA TYR A 226 11.15 30.96 -6.28
C TYR A 226 11.79 31.94 -7.29
N ASN A 227 13.03 32.35 -7.06
CA ASN A 227 13.71 33.29 -7.95
C ASN A 227 14.69 32.56 -8.87
N THR A 228 14.38 32.47 -10.17
CA THR A 228 15.29 31.96 -11.20
C THR A 228 16.07 33.09 -11.86
N SER A 229 15.37 34.15 -12.26
CA SER A 229 15.98 35.42 -12.69
C SER A 229 14.98 36.57 -12.54
N CYS A 230 15.41 37.64 -11.88
CA CYS A 230 14.69 38.91 -11.81
C CYS A 230 15.62 40.07 -12.14
N GLY A 231 15.03 41.22 -12.47
CA GLY A 231 15.79 42.44 -12.71
C GLY A 231 16.44 43.00 -11.44
N PRO A 232 17.43 43.89 -11.57
CA PRO A 232 18.25 44.33 -10.45
C PRO A 232 17.45 45.10 -9.38
N GLU A 233 16.43 45.85 -9.77
CA GLU A 233 15.58 46.61 -8.85
C GLU A 233 14.66 45.67 -8.05
N LEU A 234 14.06 44.67 -8.70
CA LEU A 234 13.28 43.67 -7.97
C LEU A 234 14.17 42.82 -7.05
N ASN A 235 15.36 42.43 -7.52
CA ASN A 235 16.31 41.69 -6.69
C ASN A 235 16.69 42.44 -5.41
N ARG A 236 16.87 43.78 -5.50
CA ARG A 236 17.10 44.62 -4.32
C ARG A 236 15.92 44.56 -3.35
N LEU A 237 14.69 44.69 -3.84
CA LEU A 237 13.49 44.60 -3.01
C LEU A 237 13.38 43.24 -2.29
N LEU A 238 13.69 42.14 -2.99
CA LEU A 238 13.65 40.79 -2.41
C LEU A 238 14.70 40.58 -1.30
N HIS A 239 15.86 41.23 -1.39
CA HIS A 239 16.95 41.09 -0.40
C HIS A 239 16.89 42.09 0.75
N GLN A 240 16.13 43.18 0.63
CA GLN A 240 16.01 44.18 1.69
C GLN A 240 15.09 43.75 2.85
N GLY A 241 14.44 42.59 2.73
CA GLY A 241 13.52 42.07 3.73
C GLY A 241 12.17 42.80 3.65
N TRP A 242 11.11 42.00 3.59
CA TRP A 242 9.74 42.42 3.83
C TRP A 242 9.29 41.84 5.17
#